data_AF-A0A2V6PHY2-F1
#
_entry.id   AF-A0A2V6PHY2-F1
#
_cell.length_a   1.000
_cell.length_b   1.000
_cell.length_c   1.000
_cell.angle_alpha   90.00
_cell.angle_beta   90.00
_cell.angle_gamma   90.00
#
_symmetry.space_group_name_H-M   'P 1'
#
loop_
_entity.id
_entity.type
_entity.pdbx_description
1 polymer ?
#
loop_
_entity_poly.entity_id
_entity_poly.type
_entity_poly.pdbx_seq_one_letter_code
_entity_poly.pdbx_strand_id
1 'polypeptide(L)'
;FVKETHAAALFPGGFGTLDESFEVLTLMQTGKARIIPVVLLDKPGGDYWETWMKFLTQHLYKISFISEDDFYFFKIIHDVKAAVKEITGFYRIYHSARWVGEKLVIRIAHSLTASAVAELNDKFADVLRRGSIVQSNALPQEKNEPEIRTLPRLVLTPHRRSFGRFRQLIDAINRAECTRSLEGSALSRP
;
A
#
# COMPACT_ATOMS: atom_id res chain seq x y z
N PHE A 1 -6.08 16.67 6.39
CA PHE A 1 -4.67 16.68 5.91
C PHE A 1 -4.32 15.49 5.00
N VAL A 2 -4.94 14.32 5.22
CA VAL A 2 -4.64 13.03 4.53
C VAL A 2 -4.50 13.10 2.99
N LYS A 3 -5.25 13.98 2.31
CA LYS A 3 -5.23 14.11 0.85
C LYS A 3 -3.83 14.37 0.27
N GLU A 4 -3.03 15.19 0.97
CA GLU A 4 -1.68 15.58 0.53
C GLU A 4 -0.58 14.80 1.27
N THR A 5 -0.96 13.80 2.07
CA THR A 5 -0.04 12.99 2.88
C THR A 5 0.44 11.77 2.10
N HIS A 6 1.75 11.49 2.17
CA HIS A 6 2.37 10.29 1.58
C HIS A 6 2.65 9.19 2.62
N ALA A 7 2.72 9.53 3.91
CA ALA A 7 2.87 8.59 5.00
C ALA A 7 2.39 9.23 6.30
N ALA A 8 1.93 8.43 7.26
CA ALA A 8 1.61 8.90 8.61
C ALA A 8 2.52 8.21 9.64
N ALA A 9 3.14 8.99 10.51
CA ALA A 9 3.85 8.51 11.68
C ALA A 9 3.16 9.06 12.92
N LEU A 10 2.55 8.17 13.70
CA LEU A 10 1.74 8.50 14.86
C LEU A 10 2.48 8.06 16.11
N PHE A 11 2.52 8.93 17.11
CA PHE A 11 3.21 8.71 18.39
C PHE A 11 2.17 8.62 19.53
N PRO A 12 2.51 8.04 20.70
CA PRO A 12 1.60 8.06 21.85
C PRO A 12 1.11 9.48 22.16
N GLY A 13 -0.20 9.64 22.33
CA GLY A 13 -0.83 10.95 22.48
C GLY A 13 -2.27 10.86 22.98
N GLY A 14 -2.92 12.00 23.19
CA GLY A 14 -4.30 12.06 23.69
C GLY A 14 -5.35 11.99 22.57
N PHE A 15 -6.50 12.63 22.81
CA PHE A 15 -7.62 12.64 21.86
C PHE A 15 -7.26 13.13 20.47
N GLY A 16 -6.42 14.16 20.33
CA GLY A 16 -6.01 14.67 19.01
C GLY A 16 -5.29 13.61 18.18
N THR A 17 -4.35 12.89 18.77
CA THR A 17 -3.63 11.82 18.06
C THR A 17 -4.55 10.67 17.70
N LEU A 18 -5.47 10.30 18.59
CA LEU A 18 -6.45 9.25 18.30
C LEU A 18 -7.43 9.66 17.20
N ASP A 19 -7.88 10.91 17.20
CA ASP A 19 -8.76 11.48 16.16
C ASP A 19 -8.08 11.39 14.78
N GLU A 20 -6.85 11.89 14.65
CA GLU A 20 -6.07 11.80 13.41
C GLU A 20 -5.80 10.34 12.99
N SER A 21 -5.52 9.46 13.96
CA SER A 21 -5.30 8.03 13.71
C SER A 21 -6.55 7.37 13.11
N PHE A 22 -7.71 7.57 13.74
CA PHE A 22 -8.97 7.01 13.27
C PHE A 22 -9.42 7.65 11.96
N GLU A 23 -9.19 8.95 11.73
CA GLU A 23 -9.51 9.61 10.46
C GLU A 23 -8.75 8.95 9.30
N VAL A 24 -7.42 8.80 9.44
CA VAL A 24 -6.58 8.18 8.40
C VAL A 24 -7.04 6.75 8.10
N LEU A 25 -7.27 5.94 9.14
CA LEU A 25 -7.70 4.55 8.98
C LEU A 25 -9.09 4.45 8.35
N THR A 26 -10.04 5.28 8.79
CA THR A 26 -11.41 5.32 8.26
C THR A 26 -11.43 5.70 6.77
N LEU A 27 -10.64 6.71 6.37
CA LEU A 27 -10.57 7.14 4.98
C LEU A 27 -9.97 6.06 4.06
N MET A 28 -8.97 5.30 4.53
CA MET A 28 -8.44 4.15 3.78
C MET A 28 -9.43 2.99 3.75
N GLN A 29 -10.04 2.65 4.88
CA GLN A 29 -11.02 1.57 5.02
C GLN A 29 -12.23 1.77 4.10
N THR A 30 -12.71 3.02 3.98
CA THR A 30 -13.87 3.37 3.15
C THR A 30 -13.49 3.69 1.69
N GLY A 31 -12.21 3.64 1.34
CA GLY A 31 -11.70 3.99 0.00
C GLY A 31 -11.87 5.46 -0.37
N LYS A 32 -12.08 6.34 0.61
CA LYS A 32 -12.22 7.79 0.43
C LYS A 32 -10.87 8.50 0.32
N ALA A 33 -9.80 7.86 0.78
CA ALA A 33 -8.42 8.27 0.52
C ALA A 33 -7.61 7.12 -0.09
N ARG A 34 -6.46 7.47 -0.68
CA ARG A 34 -5.47 6.49 -1.13
C ARG A 34 -4.85 5.77 0.07
N ILE A 35 -4.41 4.54 -0.14
CA ILE A 35 -3.64 3.79 0.86
C ILE A 35 -2.23 4.38 0.96
N ILE A 36 -1.81 4.69 2.19
CA ILE A 36 -0.48 5.18 2.55
C ILE A 36 0.10 4.29 3.66
N PRO A 37 1.43 4.23 3.84
CA PRO A 37 2.02 3.58 5.00
C PRO A 37 1.71 4.38 6.26
N VAL A 38 1.19 3.70 7.28
CA VAL A 38 0.94 4.24 8.62
C VAL A 38 1.84 3.49 9.60
N VAL A 39 2.68 4.23 10.33
CA VAL A 39 3.50 3.68 11.40
C VAL A 39 3.02 4.23 12.74
N LEU A 40 2.70 3.33 13.65
CA LEU A 40 2.39 3.61 15.03
C LEU A 40 3.68 3.42 15.82
N LEU A 41 4.43 4.51 15.99
CA LEU A 41 5.78 4.48 16.54
C LEU A 41 5.71 4.69 18.06
N ASP A 42 6.18 3.72 18.82
CA ASP A 42 6.38 3.85 20.26
C ASP A 42 7.88 3.88 20.62
N LYS A 43 8.19 4.22 21.86
CA LYS A 43 9.53 4.03 22.42
C LYS A 43 9.84 2.53 22.57
N PRO A 44 11.12 2.12 22.59
CA PRO A 44 11.51 0.77 22.96
C PRO A 44 10.86 0.31 24.27
N GLY A 45 10.16 -0.82 24.22
CA GLY A 45 9.42 -1.38 25.36
C GLY A 45 8.20 -0.59 25.81
N GLY A 46 7.73 0.40 25.04
CA GLY A 46 6.39 0.95 25.20
C GLY A 46 5.30 -0.08 24.85
N ASP A 47 4.08 0.16 25.32
CA ASP A 47 2.92 -0.71 25.10
C ASP A 47 1.64 0.08 24.77
N TYR A 48 1.78 1.36 24.38
CA TYR A 48 0.66 2.25 24.14
C TYR A 48 -0.18 1.74 22.98
N TRP A 49 0.49 1.43 21.85
CA TRP A 49 -0.17 0.97 20.64
C TRP A 49 -0.63 -0.49 20.73
N GLU A 50 0.05 -1.33 21.51
CA GLU A 50 -0.38 -2.68 21.86
C GLU A 50 -1.69 -2.64 22.65
N THR A 51 -1.81 -1.71 23.59
CA THR A 51 -3.04 -1.52 24.37
C THR A 51 -4.18 -1.03 23.48
N TRP A 52 -3.90 -0.08 22.58
CA TRP A 52 -4.87 0.36 21.57
C TRP A 52 -5.27 -0.79 20.62
N MET A 53 -4.32 -1.62 20.19
CA MET A 53 -4.58 -2.80 19.35
C MET A 53 -5.46 -3.83 20.05
N LYS A 54 -5.27 -4.05 21.37
CA LYS A 54 -6.15 -4.89 22.17
C LYS A 54 -7.58 -4.34 22.16
N PHE A 55 -7.77 -3.02 22.30
CA PHE A 55 -9.08 -2.39 22.17
C PHE A 55 -9.70 -2.64 20.79
N LEU A 56 -8.96 -2.38 19.70
CA LEU A 56 -9.47 -2.64 18.34
C LEU A 56 -9.91 -4.09 18.17
N THR A 57 -9.08 -5.03 18.61
CA THR A 57 -9.34 -6.46 18.48
C THR A 57 -10.57 -6.86 19.29
N GLN A 58 -10.67 -6.40 20.54
CA GLN A 58 -11.73 -6.82 21.45
C GLN A 58 -13.08 -6.15 21.19
N HIS A 59 -13.08 -4.90 20.74
CA HIS A 59 -14.28 -4.08 20.67
C HIS A 59 -14.68 -3.65 19.27
N LEU A 60 -13.80 -3.68 18.28
CA LEU A 60 -14.18 -3.37 16.89
C LEU A 60 -14.20 -4.63 16.03
N TYR A 61 -13.14 -5.43 16.08
CA TYR A 61 -13.03 -6.62 15.25
C TYR A 61 -13.98 -7.75 15.68
N LYS A 62 -14.02 -8.09 16.98
CA LYS A 62 -14.89 -9.17 17.49
C LYS A 62 -16.38 -8.98 17.20
N ILE A 63 -16.83 -7.74 17.04
CA ILE A 63 -18.24 -7.40 16.69
C ILE A 63 -18.39 -6.96 15.23
N SER A 64 -17.37 -7.22 14.39
CA SER A 64 -17.37 -7.01 12.94
C SER A 64 -17.55 -5.57 12.46
N PHE A 65 -17.14 -4.58 13.27
CA PHE A 65 -17.06 -3.18 12.83
C PHE A 65 -15.86 -2.92 11.91
N ILE A 66 -14.80 -3.71 12.07
CA ILE A 66 -13.64 -3.75 11.17
C ILE A 66 -13.37 -5.19 10.75
N SER A 67 -12.67 -5.35 9.63
CA SER A 67 -12.24 -6.64 9.10
C SER A 67 -10.81 -6.99 9.53
N GLU A 68 -10.43 -8.26 9.42
CA GLU A 68 -9.05 -8.69 9.69
C GLU A 68 -8.05 -7.98 8.79
N ASP A 69 -8.44 -7.73 7.53
CA ASP A 69 -7.60 -7.02 6.56
C ASP A 69 -7.29 -5.58 6.97
N ASP A 70 -8.14 -4.93 7.78
CA ASP A 70 -7.94 -3.54 8.19
C ASP A 70 -6.72 -3.36 9.11
N PHE A 71 -6.27 -4.44 9.78
CA PHE A 71 -5.04 -4.41 10.59
C PHE A 71 -3.77 -4.28 9.74
N TYR A 72 -3.83 -4.49 8.43
CA TYR A 72 -2.70 -4.27 7.54
C TYR A 72 -2.45 -2.80 7.21
N PHE A 73 -3.40 -1.90 7.51
CA PHE A 73 -3.25 -0.48 7.24
C PHE A 73 -2.12 0.19 8.02
N PHE A 74 -1.71 -0.38 9.15
CA PHE A 74 -0.69 0.20 10.01
C PHE A 74 0.30 -0.85 10.52
N LYS A 75 1.46 -0.38 11.00
CA LYS A 75 2.42 -1.22 11.73
C LYS A 75 2.81 -0.57 13.05
N ILE A 76 2.76 -1.35 14.13
CA ILE A 76 3.30 -0.95 15.43
C ILE A 76 4.80 -1.22 15.42
N ILE A 77 5.59 -0.19 15.71
CA ILE A 77 7.05 -0.19 15.58
C ILE A 77 7.65 0.51 16.80
N HIS A 78 8.78 0.00 17.31
CA HIS A 78 9.48 0.58 18.48
C HIS A 78 10.86 1.15 18.15
N ASP A 79 11.19 1.24 16.87
CA ASP A 79 12.49 1.70 16.37
C ASP A 79 12.32 2.63 15.17
N VAL A 80 13.03 3.76 15.21
CA VAL A 80 12.97 4.78 14.17
C VAL A 80 13.46 4.24 12.83
N LYS A 81 14.52 3.42 12.80
CA LYS A 81 15.05 2.88 11.53
C LYS A 81 14.06 1.93 10.88
N ALA A 82 13.38 1.10 11.67
CA ALA A 82 12.31 0.24 11.20
C ALA A 82 11.12 1.04 10.65
N ALA A 83 10.74 2.14 11.31
CA ALA A 83 9.67 3.02 10.83
C ALA A 83 10.02 3.66 9.48
N VAL A 84 11.23 4.19 9.34
CA VAL A 84 11.74 4.73 8.07
C VAL A 84 11.77 3.64 6.99
N LYS A 85 12.22 2.43 7.33
CA LYS A 85 12.24 1.29 6.40
C LYS A 85 10.84 0.89 5.92
N GLU A 86 9.83 0.92 6.79
CA GLU A 86 8.45 0.64 6.40
C GLU A 86 7.94 1.69 5.40
N ILE A 87 8.12 2.97 5.72
CA ILE A 87 7.62 4.07 4.88
C ILE A 87 8.32 4.06 3.52
N THR A 88 9.64 3.96 3.50
CA THR A 88 10.41 3.94 2.24
C THR A 88 10.20 2.65 1.46
N GLY A 89 10.08 1.51 2.15
CA GLY A 89 9.80 0.21 1.54
C GLY A 89 8.43 0.14 0.85
N PHE A 90 7.43 0.86 1.37
CA PHE A 90 6.11 0.99 0.74
C PHE A 90 6.16 1.64 -0.65
N TYR A 91 7.19 2.44 -0.93
CA TYR A 91 7.37 3.10 -2.23
C TYR A 91 8.52 2.50 -3.06
N ARG A 92 9.02 1.31 -2.70
CA ARG A 92 10.14 0.66 -3.41
C ARG A 92 9.80 0.32 -4.86
N ILE A 93 8.62 -0.25 -5.08
CA ILE A 93 8.09 -0.61 -6.40
C ILE A 93 6.77 0.10 -6.63
N TYR A 94 5.87 0.10 -5.65
CA TYR A 94 4.61 0.83 -5.76
C TYR A 94 4.89 2.34 -5.83
N HIS A 95 4.28 3.03 -6.79
CA HIS A 95 4.37 4.48 -6.90
C HIS A 95 3.06 5.14 -6.50
N SER A 96 1.97 4.80 -7.21
CA SER A 96 0.64 5.33 -6.93
C SER A 96 -0.43 4.46 -7.57
N ALA A 97 -1.69 4.70 -7.24
CA ALA A 97 -2.82 4.04 -7.90
C ALA A 97 -3.92 5.04 -8.20
N ARG A 98 -4.66 4.78 -9.28
CA ARG A 98 -5.86 5.55 -9.64
C ARG A 98 -6.94 4.65 -10.24
N TRP A 99 -8.18 5.09 -10.12
CA TRP A 99 -9.30 4.43 -10.78
C TRP A 99 -9.50 4.99 -12.19
N VAL A 100 -9.66 4.10 -13.17
CA VAL A 100 -10.06 4.41 -14.56
C VAL A 100 -11.32 3.62 -14.87
N GLY A 101 -12.48 4.26 -14.66
CA GLY A 101 -13.77 3.58 -14.66
C GLY A 101 -13.83 2.51 -13.57
N GLU A 102 -13.92 1.25 -13.97
CA GLU A 102 -13.94 0.09 -13.07
C GLU A 102 -12.55 -0.53 -12.84
N LYS A 103 -11.53 -0.08 -13.57
CA LYS A 103 -10.17 -0.59 -13.46
C LYS A 103 -9.41 0.17 -12.37
N LEU A 104 -8.70 -0.57 -11.53
CA LEU A 104 -7.62 0.01 -10.72
C LEU A 104 -6.34 -0.06 -11.55
N VAL A 105 -5.68 1.09 -11.70
CA VAL A 105 -4.41 1.23 -12.39
C VAL A 105 -3.37 1.57 -11.34
N ILE A 106 -2.50 0.61 -11.04
CA ILE A 106 -1.38 0.78 -10.12
C ILE A 106 -0.15 1.10 -10.96
N ARG A 107 0.49 2.24 -10.69
CA ARG A 107 1.78 2.63 -11.27
C ARG A 107 2.89 2.03 -10.42
N ILE A 108 3.88 1.45 -11.08
CA ILE A 108 5.05 0.85 -10.43
C ILE A 108 6.34 1.43 -11.01
N ALA A 109 7.39 1.53 -10.19
CA ALA A 109 8.69 2.08 -10.56
C ALA A 109 9.48 1.17 -11.50
N HIS A 110 9.28 -0.14 -11.38
CA HIS A 110 10.01 -1.16 -12.14
C HIS A 110 9.05 -2.24 -12.62
N SER A 111 9.24 -2.75 -13.84
CA SER A 111 8.46 -3.88 -14.37
C SER A 111 8.73 -5.14 -13.55
N LEU A 112 7.67 -5.87 -13.21
CA LEU A 112 7.75 -7.18 -12.57
C LEU A 112 8.04 -8.28 -13.60
N THR A 113 8.65 -9.37 -13.15
CA THR A 113 8.80 -10.59 -13.97
C THR A 113 7.44 -11.23 -14.22
N ALA A 114 7.32 -12.03 -15.29
CA ALA A 114 6.08 -12.74 -15.60
C ALA A 114 5.67 -13.70 -14.46
N SER A 115 6.65 -14.35 -13.81
CA SER A 115 6.42 -15.21 -12.64
C SER A 115 5.87 -14.41 -11.47
N ALA A 116 6.43 -13.23 -11.17
CA ALA A 116 5.92 -12.38 -10.10
C ALA A 116 4.47 -11.92 -10.36
N VAL A 117 4.11 -11.60 -11.62
CA VAL A 117 2.72 -11.26 -11.97
C VAL A 117 1.79 -12.46 -11.82
N ALA A 118 2.24 -13.67 -12.18
CA ALA A 118 1.46 -14.90 -11.97
C ALA A 118 1.21 -15.15 -10.48
N GLU A 119 2.23 -15.02 -9.63
CA GLU A 119 2.08 -15.15 -8.17
C GLU A 119 1.12 -14.13 -7.58
N LEU A 120 1.12 -12.88 -8.07
CA LEU A 120 0.15 -11.88 -7.63
C LEU A 120 -1.28 -12.27 -8.01
N ASN A 121 -1.48 -12.86 -9.19
CA ASN A 121 -2.78 -13.36 -9.61
C ASN A 121 -3.27 -14.51 -8.72
N ASP A 122 -2.40 -15.45 -8.39
CA ASP A 122 -2.74 -16.58 -7.53
C ASP A 122 -3.08 -16.10 -6.10
N LYS A 123 -2.25 -15.21 -5.55
CA LYS A 123 -2.38 -14.74 -4.15
C LYS A 123 -3.55 -13.77 -3.95
N PHE A 124 -3.98 -13.04 -4.98
CA PHE A 124 -4.99 -11.98 -4.87
C PHE A 124 -6.19 -12.19 -5.80
N ALA A 125 -6.47 -13.44 -6.20
CA ALA A 125 -7.66 -13.76 -6.98
C ALA A 125 -8.96 -13.29 -6.29
N ASP A 126 -9.00 -13.33 -4.96
CA ASP A 126 -10.11 -12.86 -4.12
C ASP A 126 -10.42 -11.37 -4.26
N VAL A 127 -9.41 -10.56 -4.62
CA VAL A 127 -9.55 -9.13 -4.85
C VAL A 127 -10.24 -8.84 -6.19
N LEU A 128 -10.10 -9.74 -7.15
CA LEU A 128 -10.53 -9.56 -8.53
C LEU A 128 -12.02 -9.83 -8.69
N ARG A 129 -12.75 -8.85 -9.23
CA ARG A 129 -14.14 -9.05 -9.66
C ARG A 129 -14.20 -9.80 -11.00
N ARG A 130 -13.21 -9.56 -11.88
CA ARG A 130 -13.06 -10.25 -13.16
C ARG A 130 -11.65 -10.10 -13.73
N GLY A 131 -11.26 -11.06 -14.58
CA GLY A 131 -9.98 -11.05 -15.28
C GLY A 131 -8.82 -11.35 -14.34
N SER A 132 -7.65 -10.80 -14.68
CA SER A 132 -6.39 -10.96 -13.96
C SER A 132 -5.72 -9.60 -13.75
N ILE A 133 -4.72 -9.57 -12.88
CA ILE A 133 -3.71 -8.52 -12.79
C ILE A 133 -2.82 -8.63 -14.03
N VAL A 134 -2.80 -7.60 -14.85
CA VAL A 134 -2.02 -7.55 -16.10
C VAL A 134 -1.02 -6.40 -16.03
N GLN A 135 0.23 -6.68 -16.36
CA GLN A 135 1.25 -5.63 -16.51
C GLN A 135 1.12 -4.96 -17.89
N SER A 136 1.10 -3.63 -17.93
CA SER A 136 0.98 -2.85 -19.17
C SER A 136 1.77 -1.54 -19.13
N ASN A 137 1.79 -0.84 -20.26
CA ASN A 137 2.24 0.54 -20.34
C ASN A 137 1.11 1.52 -19.96
N ALA A 138 1.36 2.83 -20.13
CA ALA A 138 0.39 3.88 -19.90
C ALA A 138 -0.91 3.65 -20.65
N LEU A 139 -2.03 3.84 -19.97
CA LEU A 139 -3.33 3.81 -20.63
C LEU A 139 -3.56 5.13 -21.39
N PRO A 140 -4.29 5.13 -22.52
CA PRO A 140 -4.61 6.36 -23.26
C PRO A 140 -5.32 7.44 -22.42
N GLN A 141 -6.03 7.04 -21.36
CA GLN A 141 -6.71 7.92 -20.42
C GLN A 141 -5.74 8.64 -19.46
N GLU A 142 -4.43 8.40 -19.55
CA GLU A 142 -3.37 8.99 -18.71
C GLU A 142 -2.57 10.07 -19.46
N LYS A 143 -3.03 10.50 -20.64
CA LYS A 143 -2.30 11.42 -21.52
C LYS A 143 -1.89 12.75 -20.87
N ASN A 144 -2.62 13.21 -19.85
CA ASN A 144 -2.42 14.50 -19.20
C ASN A 144 -1.38 14.48 -18.06
N GLU A 145 -0.76 13.32 -17.78
CA GLU A 145 0.23 13.16 -16.71
C GLU A 145 1.59 12.73 -17.31
N PRO A 146 2.30 13.63 -18.03
CA PRO A 146 3.49 13.27 -18.83
C PRO A 146 4.66 12.76 -17.97
N GLU A 147 4.84 13.32 -16.77
CA GLU A 147 5.95 13.01 -15.87
C GLU A 147 5.99 11.53 -15.44
N ILE A 148 4.84 10.88 -15.38
CA ILE A 148 4.70 9.49 -14.93
C ILE A 148 4.27 8.55 -16.07
N ARG A 149 4.31 9.04 -17.32
CA ARG A 149 3.91 8.27 -18.51
C ARG A 149 4.83 7.07 -18.77
N THR A 150 6.08 7.13 -18.35
CA THR A 150 7.08 6.08 -18.55
C THR A 150 6.96 4.91 -17.57
N LEU A 151 6.29 5.10 -16.42
CA LEU A 151 6.23 4.09 -15.35
C LEU A 151 5.41 2.85 -15.75
N PRO A 152 5.85 1.61 -15.57
CA PRO A 152 5.00 0.43 -15.81
C PRO A 152 3.71 0.44 -14.96
N ARG A 153 2.65 -0.24 -15.44
CA ARG A 153 1.34 -0.35 -14.75
C ARG A 153 1.02 -1.80 -14.43
N LEU A 154 0.39 -2.04 -13.29
CA LEU A 154 -0.46 -3.21 -13.07
C LEU A 154 -1.91 -2.77 -13.15
N VAL A 155 -2.67 -3.40 -14.04
CA VAL A 155 -4.08 -3.10 -14.30
C VAL A 155 -4.92 -4.29 -13.88
N LEU A 156 -5.93 -4.03 -13.06
CA LEU A 156 -6.84 -5.04 -12.55
C LEU A 156 -8.27 -4.49 -12.46
N THR A 157 -9.27 -5.37 -12.45
CA THR A 157 -10.67 -5.00 -12.21
C THR A 157 -11.15 -5.61 -10.89
N PRO A 158 -10.92 -4.93 -9.75
CA PRO A 158 -11.19 -5.50 -8.44
C PRO A 158 -12.64 -5.23 -7.99
N HIS A 159 -13.05 -5.88 -6.90
CA HIS A 159 -14.17 -5.40 -6.11
C HIS A 159 -13.81 -4.08 -5.42
N ARG A 160 -14.75 -3.15 -5.27
CA ARG A 160 -14.53 -1.88 -4.54
C ARG A 160 -14.83 -2.02 -3.05
N ARG A 161 -14.20 -2.98 -2.40
CA ARG A 161 -14.34 -3.31 -0.97
C ARG A 161 -13.03 -3.92 -0.46
N SER A 162 -12.93 -4.14 0.84
CA SER A 162 -11.78 -4.82 1.46
C SER A 162 -10.45 -4.11 1.14
N PHE A 163 -10.38 -2.80 1.39
CA PHE A 163 -9.19 -2.01 1.07
C PHE A 163 -7.95 -2.43 1.87
N GLY A 164 -8.11 -3.09 3.02
CA GLY A 164 -7.00 -3.73 3.73
C GLY A 164 -6.32 -4.83 2.90
N ARG A 165 -7.08 -5.54 2.05
CA ARG A 165 -6.54 -6.51 1.10
C ARG A 165 -5.76 -5.84 -0.03
N PHE A 166 -6.15 -4.63 -0.42
CA PHE A 166 -5.39 -3.82 -1.38
C PHE A 166 -4.06 -3.35 -0.76
N ARG A 167 -4.06 -3.03 0.53
CA ARG A 167 -2.82 -2.75 1.27
C ARG A 167 -1.89 -3.95 1.25
N GLN A 168 -2.40 -5.18 1.40
CA GLN A 168 -1.61 -6.41 1.26
C GLN A 168 -1.08 -6.62 -0.17
N LEU A 169 -1.87 -6.31 -1.20
CA LEU A 169 -1.43 -6.34 -2.60
C LEU A 169 -0.26 -5.38 -2.85
N ILE A 170 -0.35 -4.14 -2.35
CA ILE A 170 0.75 -3.16 -2.42
C ILE A 170 2.01 -3.71 -1.76
N ASP A 171 1.85 -4.36 -0.61
CA ASP A 171 2.93 -5.01 0.13
C ASP A 171 3.61 -6.12 -0.69
N ALA A 172 2.81 -6.94 -1.37
CA ALA A 172 3.31 -8.00 -2.25
C ALA A 172 4.01 -7.43 -3.49
N ILE A 173 3.47 -6.37 -4.10
CA ILE A 173 4.11 -5.64 -5.20
C ILE A 173 5.49 -5.14 -4.77
N ASN A 174 5.59 -4.54 -3.58
CA ASN A 174 6.86 -4.07 -3.04
C ASN A 174 7.83 -5.18 -2.61
N ARG A 175 7.45 -6.46 -2.68
CA ARG A 175 8.33 -7.62 -2.45
C ARG A 175 8.58 -8.43 -3.73
N ALA A 176 7.87 -8.12 -4.81
CA ALA A 176 7.97 -8.83 -6.07
C ALA A 176 9.34 -8.69 -6.73
N GLU A 177 9.68 -9.71 -7.53
CA GLU A 177 10.86 -9.71 -8.37
C GLU A 177 10.66 -8.80 -9.59
N CYS A 178 11.62 -7.92 -9.85
CA CYS A 178 11.63 -7.04 -11.01
C CYS A 178 12.45 -7.64 -12.15
N THR A 179 12.04 -7.35 -13.38
CA THR A 179 12.89 -7.58 -14.55
C THR A 179 14.16 -6.76 -14.39
N ARG A 180 15.33 -7.40 -14.46
CA ARG A 180 16.62 -6.68 -14.46
C ARG A 180 16.63 -5.71 -15.63
N SER A 181 16.90 -4.44 -15.36
CA SER A 181 17.28 -3.49 -16.40
C SER A 181 18.56 -4.02 -17.08
N LEU A 182 18.55 -4.11 -18.41
CA LEU A 182 19.75 -4.44 -19.19
C LEU A 182 20.81 -3.32 -19.16
N GLU A 183 20.56 -2.23 -18.43
CA GLU A 183 21.49 -1.11 -18.25
C GLU A 183 22.45 -1.40 -17.09
N GLY A 184 23.44 -2.26 -17.35
CA GLY A 184 24.52 -2.55 -16.42
C GLY A 184 25.71 -3.33 -17.00
N SER A 185 25.82 -3.41 -18.33
CA SER A 185 26.86 -4.17 -19.04
C SER A 185 27.69 -3.34 -20.03
N ALA A 186 27.64 -2.01 -19.95
CA ALA A 186 28.49 -1.15 -20.78
C ALA A 186 28.87 0.10 -20.00
N LEU A 187 29.93 0.00 -19.21
CA LEU A 187 30.95 1.04 -18.98
C LEU A 187 32.06 0.40 -18.15
N SER A 188 32.71 -0.58 -18.75
CA SER A 188 34.08 -0.92 -18.42
C SER A 188 35.01 -0.06 -19.28
N ARG A 189 35.81 0.76 -18.57
CA ARG A 189 37.12 1.35 -18.93
C ARG A 189 37.14 2.77 -19.54
N PRO A 190 38.27 3.48 -19.38
CA PRO A 190 39.44 3.22 -18.51
C PRO A 190 39.46 4.08 -17.24
#